data_AF-W6YWX4-F1
#
_entry.id   AF-W6YWX4-F1
#
_cell.length_a   1.000
_cell.length_b   1.000
_cell.length_c   1.000
_cell.angle_alpha   90.00
_cell.angle_beta   90.00
_cell.angle_gamma   90.00
#
_symmetry.space_group_name_H-M   'P 1'
#
loop_
_entity.id
_entity.type
_entity.pdbx_description
1 polymer ?
#
loop_
_entity_poly.entity_id
_entity_poly.type
_entity_poly.pdbx_seq_one_letter_code
_entity_poly.pdbx_strand_id
1 'polypeptide(L)'
;MFSDTSSLASSQSSQFKNLLEAMLEKLKTDPSSVTVDDARLLFDNFTASDERAVRIISAVEYLAIANKDLHDKVESSPGEVTIEVLRTTQSVVSKMQKALGHTNVPHPEVEGELQEEIAKIEPKIVQGTVTKAEADRLHSLESRAYGHTEKGGITAAAQSVVARRERQLSLSGGPKALQPSESEQPQPNKGSFTSPEQQSQHDKEENILQAADAVKDKIEEGTVTKEEAGHLQSLESRTHGDTIKGGIAATAQSTAARRESNASDAYPCADELAIRPKIQDNSKNTLSPQEQSHHDKEENLRQAELAIQPKIQDSTVTPAEANKLHSCEMRAHGHTEKGGLAATAQSVVSHRQRTLSDISNSPHPSETDAGPRKEDTAVNKEPKKVEGDLGDVRKAENEAQ
;
A
#
# COMPACT_ATOMS: atom_id res chain seq x y z
N MET A 1 -43.84 16.59 -28.72
CA MET A 1 -44.31 16.05 -27.42
C MET A 1 -43.10 15.69 -26.57
N PHE A 2 -42.38 16.68 -26.02
CA PHE A 2 -41.17 16.48 -25.21
C PHE A 2 -41.24 17.24 -23.87
N SER A 3 -42.44 17.57 -23.39
CA SER A 3 -42.63 18.52 -22.29
C SER A 3 -42.77 17.90 -20.89
N ASP A 4 -42.81 16.57 -20.75
CA ASP A 4 -43.18 15.94 -19.47
C ASP A 4 -42.01 15.41 -18.62
N THR A 5 -40.77 15.40 -19.14
CA THR A 5 -39.62 14.87 -18.39
C THR A 5 -39.07 15.84 -17.33
N SER A 6 -39.32 17.15 -17.49
CA SER A 6 -38.79 18.17 -16.58
C SER A 6 -39.47 18.19 -15.20
N SER A 7 -40.75 17.79 -15.12
CA SER A 7 -41.50 17.79 -13.85
C SER A 7 -41.06 16.66 -12.91
N LEU A 8 -40.63 15.52 -13.46
CA LEU A 8 -40.26 14.36 -12.66
C LEU A 8 -38.91 14.56 -11.95
N ALA A 9 -37.94 15.17 -12.64
CA ALA A 9 -36.61 15.45 -12.10
C ALA A 9 -36.65 16.44 -10.91
N SER A 10 -37.53 17.44 -10.95
CA SER A 10 -37.71 18.40 -9.85
C SER A 10 -38.28 17.73 -8.60
N SER A 11 -39.20 16.78 -8.75
CA SER A 11 -39.82 16.08 -7.62
C SER A 11 -38.79 15.20 -6.91
N GLN A 12 -38.00 14.43 -7.66
CA GLN A 12 -36.98 13.52 -7.11
C GLN A 12 -35.91 14.27 -6.32
N SER A 13 -35.44 15.42 -6.83
CA SER A 13 -34.45 16.25 -6.11
C SER A 13 -34.96 16.77 -4.76
N SER A 14 -36.24 17.15 -4.68
CA SER A 14 -36.84 17.62 -3.42
C SER A 14 -37.00 16.49 -2.40
N GLN A 15 -37.35 15.28 -2.84
CA GLN A 15 -37.47 14.10 -1.99
C GLN A 15 -36.11 13.72 -1.39
N PHE A 16 -35.06 13.70 -2.22
CA PHE A 16 -33.71 13.42 -1.74
C PHE A 16 -33.25 14.43 -0.67
N LYS A 17 -33.50 15.73 -0.86
CA LYS A 17 -33.13 16.76 0.12
C LYS A 17 -33.84 16.56 1.46
N ASN A 18 -35.14 16.31 1.45
CA ASN A 18 -35.92 16.08 2.66
C ASN A 18 -35.44 14.82 3.41
N LEU A 19 -35.13 13.76 2.65
CA LEU A 19 -34.61 12.51 3.22
C LEU A 19 -33.22 12.70 3.82
N LEU A 20 -32.34 13.43 3.12
CA LEU A 20 -31.01 13.77 3.61
C LEU A 20 -31.09 14.61 4.90
N GLU A 21 -31.98 15.61 4.95
CA GLU A 21 -32.18 16.44 6.14
C GLU A 21 -32.70 15.62 7.32
N ALA A 22 -33.67 14.72 7.09
CA ALA A 22 -34.17 13.80 8.12
C ALA A 22 -33.06 12.90 8.68
N MET A 23 -32.18 12.37 7.81
CA MET A 23 -31.03 11.60 8.29
C MET A 23 -30.00 12.44 9.03
N LEU A 24 -29.73 13.67 8.57
CA LEU A 24 -28.81 14.57 9.26
C LEU A 24 -29.33 14.90 10.66
N GLU A 25 -30.64 15.07 10.82
CA GLU A 25 -31.26 15.23 12.14
C GLU A 25 -31.12 13.97 12.99
N LYS A 26 -31.37 12.77 12.45
CA LYS A 26 -31.10 11.51 13.16
C LYS A 26 -29.64 11.42 13.63
N LEU A 27 -28.69 11.73 12.76
CA LEU A 27 -27.26 11.74 13.07
C LEU A 27 -26.90 12.71 14.20
N LYS A 28 -27.59 13.86 14.31
CA LYS A 28 -27.39 14.84 15.38
C LYS A 28 -28.01 14.40 16.69
N THR A 29 -29.22 13.85 16.66
CA THR A 29 -29.97 13.53 17.88
C THR A 29 -29.57 12.20 18.48
N ASP A 30 -29.46 11.17 17.64
CA ASP A 30 -29.13 9.80 18.04
C ASP A 30 -28.52 9.05 16.85
N PRO A 31 -27.18 9.08 16.70
CA PRO A 31 -26.52 8.43 15.58
C PRO A 31 -26.67 6.91 15.60
N SER A 32 -27.02 6.30 16.73
CA SER A 32 -27.27 4.85 16.83
C SER A 32 -28.60 4.44 16.17
N SER A 33 -29.52 5.39 16.00
CA SER A 33 -30.81 5.17 15.33
C SER A 33 -30.74 5.04 13.80
N VAL A 34 -29.56 5.28 13.20
CA VAL A 34 -29.36 5.17 11.75
C VAL A 34 -29.20 3.71 11.36
N THR A 35 -30.11 3.23 10.51
CA THR A 35 -30.19 1.83 10.08
C THR A 35 -29.69 1.64 8.65
N VAL A 36 -29.45 0.38 8.26
CA VAL A 36 -29.05 0.03 6.88
C VAL A 36 -30.17 0.38 5.89
N ASP A 37 -31.43 0.30 6.32
CA ASP A 37 -32.58 0.66 5.50
C ASP A 37 -32.65 2.17 5.24
N ASP A 38 -32.24 3.01 6.20
CA ASP A 38 -32.11 4.45 5.99
C ASP A 38 -31.08 4.76 4.89
N ALA A 39 -29.94 4.05 4.87
CA ALA A 39 -28.91 4.20 3.85
C ALA A 39 -29.42 3.77 2.46
N ARG A 40 -30.15 2.65 2.39
CA ARG A 40 -30.79 2.17 1.14
C ARG A 40 -31.84 3.14 0.61
N LEU A 41 -32.70 3.66 1.48
CA LEU A 41 -33.69 4.68 1.11
C LEU A 41 -33.01 5.92 0.51
N LEU A 42 -31.87 6.34 1.07
CA LEU A 42 -31.11 7.46 0.54
C LEU A 42 -30.52 7.16 -0.84
N PHE A 43 -30.01 5.95 -1.02
CA PHE A 43 -29.46 5.47 -2.30
C PHE A 43 -30.55 5.39 -3.39
N ASP A 44 -31.73 4.86 -3.08
CA ASP A 44 -32.81 4.68 -4.05
C ASP A 44 -33.35 6.01 -4.60
N ASN A 45 -33.22 7.09 -3.82
CA ASN A 45 -33.65 8.44 -4.23
C ASN A 45 -32.52 9.26 -4.88
N PHE A 46 -31.33 8.68 -5.02
CA PHE A 46 -30.15 9.35 -5.53
C PHE A 46 -29.99 9.21 -7.05
N THR A 47 -29.65 10.31 -7.72
CA THR A 47 -29.27 10.31 -9.15
C THR A 47 -27.74 10.35 -9.26
N ALA A 48 -27.16 9.37 -9.97
CA ALA A 48 -25.72 9.05 -10.05
C ALA A 48 -24.74 10.18 -10.45
N SER A 49 -25.20 11.39 -10.72
CA SER A 49 -24.39 12.50 -11.25
C SER A 49 -23.65 13.32 -10.19
N ASP A 50 -23.97 13.21 -8.90
CA ASP A 50 -23.33 14.00 -7.83
C ASP A 50 -22.37 13.17 -6.96
N GLU A 51 -21.07 13.28 -7.23
CA GLU A 51 -20.01 12.61 -6.46
C GLU A 51 -20.03 12.90 -4.96
N ARG A 52 -20.49 14.09 -4.54
CA ARG A 52 -20.54 14.46 -3.13
C ARG A 52 -21.63 13.66 -2.43
N ALA A 53 -22.78 13.53 -3.07
CA ALA A 53 -23.89 12.74 -2.54
C ALA A 53 -23.55 11.25 -2.50
N VAL A 54 -22.85 10.70 -3.51
CA VAL A 54 -22.31 9.31 -3.45
C VAL A 54 -21.46 9.11 -2.19
N ARG A 55 -20.52 10.03 -1.92
CA ARG A 55 -19.66 9.95 -0.73
C ARG A 55 -20.45 9.99 0.58
N ILE A 56 -21.50 10.82 0.65
CA ILE A 56 -22.38 10.91 1.82
C ILE A 56 -23.16 9.59 1.99
N ILE A 57 -23.74 9.05 0.92
CA ILE A 57 -24.48 7.78 0.96
C ILE A 57 -23.58 6.65 1.46
N SER A 58 -22.37 6.51 0.90
CA SER A 58 -21.42 5.49 1.35
C SER A 58 -21.03 5.66 2.82
N ALA A 59 -20.83 6.90 3.28
CA ALA A 59 -20.49 7.17 4.69
C ALA A 59 -21.63 6.73 5.64
N VAL A 60 -22.87 6.96 5.24
CA VAL A 60 -24.07 6.59 6.00
C VAL A 60 -24.25 5.08 6.02
N GLU A 61 -24.03 4.40 4.90
CA GLU A 61 -24.05 2.94 4.82
C GLU A 61 -22.98 2.30 5.73
N TYR A 62 -21.75 2.80 5.68
CA TYR A 62 -20.68 2.35 6.57
C TYR A 62 -21.02 2.55 8.05
N LEU A 63 -21.63 3.68 8.41
CA LEU A 63 -22.07 3.92 9.78
C LEU A 63 -23.14 2.93 10.21
N ALA A 64 -24.15 2.70 9.37
CA ALA A 64 -25.23 1.77 9.69
C ALA A 64 -24.72 0.35 9.93
N ILE A 65 -23.78 -0.12 9.10
CA ILE A 65 -23.12 -1.43 9.28
C ILE A 65 -22.34 -1.46 10.60
N ALA A 66 -21.54 -0.43 10.87
CA ALA A 66 -20.73 -0.37 12.09
C ALA A 66 -21.57 -0.28 13.37
N ASN A 67 -22.68 0.47 13.35
CA ASN A 67 -23.61 0.55 14.46
C ASN A 67 -24.25 -0.81 14.73
N LYS A 68 -24.67 -1.53 13.68
CA LYS A 68 -25.22 -2.87 13.81
C LYS A 68 -24.19 -3.81 14.44
N ASP A 69 -22.97 -3.86 13.91
CA ASP A 69 -21.90 -4.70 14.45
C ASP A 69 -21.59 -4.36 15.91
N LEU A 70 -21.62 -3.08 16.27
CA LEU A 70 -21.42 -2.62 17.65
C LEU A 70 -22.56 -3.06 18.55
N HIS A 71 -23.81 -2.89 18.12
CA HIS A 71 -25.00 -3.33 18.85
C HIS A 71 -25.01 -4.85 19.06
N ASP A 72 -24.81 -5.63 17.99
CA ASP A 72 -24.77 -7.09 18.05
C ASP A 72 -23.70 -7.57 19.06
N LYS A 73 -22.54 -6.89 19.10
CA LYS A 73 -21.42 -7.23 19.97
C LYS A 73 -21.63 -6.79 21.43
N VAL A 74 -22.26 -5.64 21.65
CA VAL A 74 -22.62 -5.14 22.99
C VAL A 74 -23.76 -5.98 23.59
N GLU A 75 -24.74 -6.38 22.78
CA GLU A 75 -25.86 -7.22 23.21
C GLU A 75 -25.42 -8.65 23.50
N SER A 76 -24.51 -9.22 22.69
CA SER A 76 -23.98 -10.56 22.94
C SER A 76 -23.11 -10.65 24.19
N SER A 77 -22.36 -9.59 24.50
CA SER A 77 -21.39 -9.57 25.61
C SER A 77 -21.31 -8.19 26.30
N PRO A 78 -22.33 -7.77 27.08
CA PRO A 78 -22.35 -6.44 27.70
C PRO A 78 -21.22 -6.22 28.74
N GLY A 79 -20.65 -7.30 29.28
CA GLY A 79 -19.50 -7.26 30.19
C GLY A 79 -18.13 -7.19 29.51
N GLU A 80 -18.06 -7.37 28.18
CA GLU A 80 -16.83 -7.40 27.39
C GLU A 80 -16.70 -6.18 26.48
N VAL A 81 -16.99 -4.98 26.98
CA VAL A 81 -16.53 -3.75 26.32
C VAL A 81 -15.01 -3.68 26.48
N THR A 82 -14.33 -4.46 25.66
CA THR A 82 -12.87 -4.55 25.63
C THR A 82 -12.29 -3.35 24.89
N ILE A 83 -11.00 -3.12 25.10
CA ILE A 83 -10.22 -2.09 24.40
C ILE A 83 -10.35 -2.22 22.87
N GLU A 84 -10.60 -3.43 22.36
CA GLU A 84 -10.80 -3.69 20.92
C GLU A 84 -12.11 -3.11 20.38
N VAL A 85 -13.20 -3.16 21.17
CA VAL A 85 -14.49 -2.56 20.82
C VAL A 85 -14.36 -1.04 20.80
N LEU A 86 -13.68 -0.46 21.80
CA LEU A 86 -13.38 0.98 21.83
C LEU A 86 -12.50 1.42 20.66
N ARG A 87 -11.46 0.65 20.32
CA ARG A 87 -10.56 0.93 19.19
C ARG A 87 -11.30 0.85 17.85
N THR A 88 -12.16 -0.15 17.67
CA THR A 88 -13.01 -0.28 16.48
C THR A 88 -13.95 0.91 16.35
N THR A 89 -14.62 1.29 17.44
CA THR A 89 -15.51 2.45 17.50
C THR A 89 -14.76 3.75 17.14
N GLN A 90 -13.59 3.98 17.74
CA GLN A 90 -12.74 5.14 17.45
C GLN A 90 -12.25 5.17 15.98
N SER A 91 -11.94 4.01 15.41
CA SER A 91 -11.57 3.87 13.99
C SER A 91 -12.74 4.23 13.07
N VAL A 92 -13.96 3.79 13.40
CA VAL A 92 -15.18 4.14 12.65
C VAL A 92 -15.44 5.65 12.70
N VAL A 93 -15.43 6.24 13.91
CA VAL A 93 -15.58 7.70 14.09
C VAL A 93 -14.53 8.48 13.28
N SER A 94 -13.27 8.02 13.29
CA SER A 94 -12.20 8.67 12.52
C SER A 94 -12.44 8.59 11.01
N LYS A 95 -12.92 7.45 10.50
CA LYS A 95 -13.29 7.30 9.08
C LYS A 95 -14.48 8.16 8.70
N MET A 96 -15.48 8.28 9.58
CA MET A 96 -16.63 9.15 9.36
C MET A 96 -16.22 10.62 9.31
N GLN A 97 -15.41 11.08 10.27
CA GLN A 97 -14.86 12.43 10.27
C GLN A 97 -14.11 12.70 8.96
N LYS A 98 -13.35 11.73 8.45
CA LYS A 98 -12.67 11.83 7.14
C LYS A 98 -13.64 11.91 5.97
N ALA A 99 -14.67 11.07 5.93
CA ALA A 99 -15.65 11.04 4.86
C ALA A 99 -16.50 12.33 4.81
N LEU A 100 -16.80 12.91 5.98
CA LEU A 100 -17.51 14.18 6.11
C LEU A 100 -16.63 15.41 5.83
N GLY A 101 -15.37 15.22 5.43
CA GLY A 101 -14.41 16.33 5.25
C GLY A 101 -14.00 17.03 6.55
N HIS A 102 -14.36 16.48 7.71
CA HIS A 102 -14.02 16.99 9.03
C HIS A 102 -12.62 16.58 9.50
N THR A 103 -11.81 15.92 8.66
CA THR A 103 -10.41 15.62 9.03
C THR A 103 -9.51 16.85 9.15
N ASN A 104 -9.94 17.99 8.60
CA ASN A 104 -9.17 19.23 8.59
C ASN A 104 -10.12 20.41 8.82
N VAL A 105 -11.09 20.34 9.74
CA VAL A 105 -11.72 21.59 10.17
C VAL A 105 -10.59 22.37 10.84
N PRO A 106 -10.11 23.48 10.26
CA PRO A 106 -9.05 24.27 10.88
C PRO A 106 -9.53 24.57 12.28
N HIS A 107 -8.79 24.17 13.31
CA HIS A 107 -9.13 24.56 14.66
C HIS A 107 -8.75 26.04 14.78
N PRO A 108 -9.71 26.99 14.68
CA PRO A 108 -9.37 28.41 14.62
C PRO A 108 -8.68 28.88 15.90
N GLU A 109 -8.91 28.16 17.00
CA GLU A 109 -8.25 28.38 18.29
C GLU A 109 -6.75 28.07 18.25
N VAL A 110 -6.31 27.08 17.45
CA VAL A 110 -4.91 26.67 17.34
C VAL A 110 -4.16 27.49 16.30
N GLU A 111 -4.87 28.06 15.33
CA GLU A 111 -4.27 28.87 14.26
C GLU A 111 -3.61 30.15 14.79
N GLY A 112 -4.19 30.78 15.82
CA GLY A 112 -3.57 31.91 16.51
C GLY A 112 -2.22 31.55 17.15
N GLU A 113 -2.18 30.45 17.90
CA GLU A 113 -0.94 29.96 18.51
C GLU A 113 0.11 29.57 17.46
N LEU A 114 -0.32 29.00 16.34
CA LEU A 114 0.55 28.65 15.22
C LEU A 114 1.17 29.91 14.59
N GLN A 115 0.37 30.95 14.33
CA GLN A 115 0.85 32.21 13.76
C GLN A 115 1.85 32.91 14.68
N GLU A 116 1.59 32.93 15.99
CA GLU A 116 2.52 33.47 16.98
C GLU A 116 3.85 32.70 16.99
N GLU A 117 3.80 31.37 16.95
CA GLU A 117 5.01 30.55 16.93
C GLU A 117 5.78 30.68 15.61
N ILE A 118 5.09 30.80 14.48
CA ILE A 118 5.68 31.12 13.17
C ILE A 118 6.44 32.44 13.26
N ALA A 119 5.81 33.52 13.75
CA ALA A 119 6.43 34.83 13.86
C ALA A 119 7.67 34.83 14.77
N LYS A 120 7.68 33.97 15.79
CA LYS A 120 8.82 33.78 16.70
C LYS A 120 9.96 32.97 16.08
N ILE A 121 9.66 31.96 15.28
CA ILE A 121 10.64 31.02 14.71
C ILE A 121 11.24 31.54 13.40
N GLU A 122 10.48 32.28 12.58
CA GLU A 122 10.93 32.81 11.29
C GLU A 122 12.29 33.56 11.36
N PRO A 123 12.51 34.55 12.26
CA PRO A 123 13.82 35.19 12.36
C PRO A 123 14.94 34.23 12.82
N LYS A 124 14.60 33.19 13.61
CA LYS A 124 15.57 32.18 14.05
C LYS A 124 15.98 31.23 12.94
N ILE A 125 15.09 30.95 11.98
CA ILE A 125 15.42 30.17 10.78
C ILE A 125 16.48 30.91 9.97
N VAL A 126 16.29 32.21 9.71
CA VAL A 126 17.24 33.05 8.98
C VAL A 126 18.60 33.09 9.66
N GLN A 127 18.60 33.16 11.01
CA GLN A 127 19.83 33.16 11.80
C GLN A 127 20.47 31.76 11.95
N GLY A 128 19.75 30.69 11.60
CA GLY A 128 20.21 29.31 11.84
C GLY A 128 20.23 28.90 13.32
N THR A 129 19.49 29.60 14.19
CA THR A 129 19.55 29.43 15.65
C THR A 129 18.40 28.61 16.23
N VAL A 130 17.50 28.09 15.39
CA VAL A 130 16.35 27.27 15.79
C VAL A 130 16.79 26.08 16.65
N THR A 131 16.07 25.86 17.74
CA THR A 131 16.27 24.69 18.61
C THR A 131 15.36 23.54 18.21
N LYS A 132 15.75 22.30 18.52
CA LYS A 132 14.95 21.10 18.24
C LYS A 132 13.54 21.17 18.84
N ALA A 133 13.44 21.62 20.09
CA ALA A 133 12.15 21.76 20.77
C ALA A 133 11.21 22.77 20.08
N GLU A 134 11.75 23.85 19.52
CA GLU A 134 10.96 24.83 18.76
C GLU A 134 10.47 24.26 17.43
N ALA A 135 11.33 23.54 16.70
CA ALA A 135 10.94 22.87 15.46
C ALA A 135 9.86 21.79 15.69
N ASP A 136 10.00 21.00 16.76
CA ASP A 136 9.02 19.96 17.13
C ASP A 136 7.69 20.59 17.60
N ARG A 137 7.74 21.69 18.36
CA ARG A 137 6.54 22.44 18.78
C ARG A 137 5.79 22.99 17.57
N LEU A 138 6.51 23.61 16.63
CA LEU A 138 5.92 24.14 15.40
C LEU A 138 5.27 23.03 14.55
N HIS A 139 5.94 21.89 14.41
CA HIS A 139 5.41 20.72 13.71
C HIS A 139 4.12 20.18 14.36
N SER A 140 4.06 20.15 15.70
CA SER A 140 2.86 19.73 16.43
C SER A 140 1.70 20.69 16.24
N LEU A 141 1.95 22.01 16.29
CA LEU A 141 0.92 23.04 16.06
C LEU A 141 0.40 23.00 14.63
N GLU A 142 1.28 22.90 13.63
CA GLU A 142 0.90 22.81 12.23
C GLU A 142 0.10 21.53 11.93
N SER A 143 0.55 20.39 12.48
CA SER A 143 -0.18 19.11 12.34
C SER A 143 -1.57 19.16 12.98
N ARG A 144 -1.73 19.93 14.07
CA ARG A 144 -3.03 20.09 14.74
C ARG A 144 -3.94 21.09 14.02
N ALA A 145 -3.37 22.15 13.47
CA ALA A 145 -4.11 23.18 12.74
C ALA A 145 -4.58 22.67 11.36
N TYR A 146 -3.71 21.99 10.62
CA TYR A 146 -3.95 21.64 9.22
C TYR A 146 -4.02 20.13 8.95
N GLY A 147 -3.70 19.27 9.94
CA GLY A 147 -3.67 17.81 9.75
C GLY A 147 -2.45 17.31 8.97
N HIS A 148 -1.61 18.22 8.45
CA HIS A 148 -0.40 17.90 7.70
C HIS A 148 0.61 19.04 7.80
N THR A 149 1.86 18.77 7.46
CA THR A 149 2.90 19.80 7.32
C THR A 149 3.19 20.09 5.86
N GLU A 150 3.22 21.38 5.50
CA GLU A 150 3.47 21.80 4.14
C GLU A 150 4.93 21.48 3.73
N LYS A 151 5.10 20.85 2.56
CA LYS A 151 6.44 20.58 2.02
C LYS A 151 7.09 21.90 1.60
N GLY A 152 8.17 22.26 2.29
CA GLY A 152 8.86 23.53 2.07
C GLY A 152 8.32 24.69 2.90
N GLY A 153 7.32 24.46 3.75
CA GLY A 153 6.82 25.45 4.70
C GLY A 153 7.84 25.77 5.81
N ILE A 154 7.45 26.69 6.69
CA ILE A 154 8.28 27.22 7.78
C ILE A 154 8.72 26.10 8.73
N THR A 155 7.86 25.13 9.01
CA THR A 155 8.19 23.94 9.80
C THR A 155 9.29 23.10 9.16
N ALA A 156 9.21 22.84 7.85
CA ALA A 156 10.23 22.08 7.14
C ALA A 156 11.57 22.82 7.13
N ALA A 157 11.54 24.15 6.99
CA ALA A 157 12.73 24.99 7.09
C ALA A 157 13.34 24.95 8.51
N ALA A 158 12.52 25.04 9.55
CA ALA A 158 12.95 24.92 10.95
C ALA A 158 13.63 23.56 11.23
N GLN A 159 13.02 22.46 10.79
CA GLN A 159 13.60 21.11 10.92
C GLN A 159 14.93 20.98 10.15
N SER A 160 15.02 21.56 8.95
CA SER A 160 16.26 21.57 8.16
C SER A 160 17.39 22.32 8.86
N VAL A 161 17.10 23.47 9.48
CA VAL A 161 18.08 24.23 10.29
C VAL A 161 18.57 23.40 11.48
N VAL A 162 17.67 22.77 12.21
CA VAL A 162 18.03 21.89 13.34
C VAL A 162 18.92 20.74 12.87
N ALA A 163 18.54 20.04 11.79
CA ALA A 163 19.34 18.94 11.24
C ALA A 163 20.73 19.39 10.78
N ARG A 164 20.84 20.57 10.14
CA ARG A 164 22.15 21.16 9.77
C ARG A 164 23.01 21.46 10.99
N ARG A 165 22.41 22.01 12.05
CA ARG A 165 23.12 22.31 13.30
C ARG A 165 23.60 21.03 14.00
N GLU A 166 22.77 20.00 14.09
CA GLU A 166 23.16 18.71 14.66
C GLU A 166 24.34 18.07 13.89
N ARG A 167 24.36 18.20 12.55
CA ARG A 167 25.51 17.78 11.74
C ARG A 167 26.77 18.59 12.07
N GLN A 168 26.68 19.90 12.19
CA GLN A 168 27.84 20.75 12.53
C GLN A 168 28.40 20.46 13.93
N LEU A 169 27.53 20.24 14.92
CA LEU A 169 27.96 19.85 16.26
C LEU A 169 28.66 18.50 16.28
N SER A 170 28.20 17.56 15.44
CA SER A 170 28.84 16.25 15.29
C SER A 170 30.24 16.36 14.67
N LEU A 171 30.47 17.32 13.77
CA LEU A 171 31.77 17.56 13.12
C LEU A 171 32.75 18.33 14.02
N SER A 172 32.24 19.19 14.91
CA SER A 172 33.05 20.02 15.82
C SER A 172 33.61 19.25 17.02
N GLY A 173 33.19 18.00 17.24
CA GLY A 173 33.59 17.16 18.38
C GLY A 173 34.87 16.35 18.18
N GLY A 174 35.63 16.57 17.10
CA GLY A 174 36.92 15.92 16.88
C GLY A 174 37.92 16.26 17.99
N PRO A 175 38.62 15.28 18.58
CA PRO A 175 39.51 15.51 19.71
C PRO A 175 40.63 16.46 19.30
N LYS A 176 40.70 17.60 20.01
CA LYS A 176 41.75 18.61 19.92
C LYS A 176 43.07 18.03 20.45
N ALA A 177 43.73 17.21 19.62
CA ALA A 177 45.10 16.79 19.86
C ALA A 177 46.03 18.00 19.68
N LEU A 178 46.90 18.18 20.66
CA LEU A 178 47.80 19.32 20.83
C LEU A 178 48.96 19.29 19.81
N GLN A 179 49.15 20.45 19.15
CA GLN A 179 50.44 21.11 18.84
C GLN A 179 51.37 20.55 17.73
N PRO A 180 52.27 21.41 17.19
CA PRO A 180 52.54 21.55 15.76
C PRO A 180 53.92 21.02 15.35
N SER A 181 54.12 20.77 14.07
CA SER A 181 55.46 20.73 13.49
C SER A 181 55.42 21.32 12.09
N GLU A 182 56.18 22.41 11.93
CA GLU A 182 56.51 23.05 10.68
C GLU A 182 57.37 22.07 9.85
N SER A 183 56.83 21.58 8.75
CA SER A 183 57.66 21.17 7.62
C SER A 183 56.88 21.36 6.32
N GLU A 184 57.47 22.20 5.47
CA GLU A 184 57.02 22.47 4.12
C GLU A 184 57.09 21.19 3.29
N GLN A 185 55.94 20.68 2.85
CA GLN A 185 55.83 19.73 1.74
C GLN A 185 54.54 19.96 0.95
N PRO A 186 54.56 19.70 -0.37
CA PRO A 186 53.55 20.18 -1.31
C PRO A 186 52.22 19.43 -1.13
N GLN A 187 51.15 20.21 -1.13
CA GLN A 187 49.79 19.80 -0.84
C GLN A 187 49.23 18.75 -1.81
N PRO A 188 48.62 17.67 -1.29
CA PRO A 188 47.44 17.07 -1.86
C PRO A 188 46.22 17.39 -0.97
N ASN A 189 45.28 18.13 -1.55
CA ASN A 189 43.85 18.27 -1.22
C ASN A 189 43.42 17.94 0.22
N LYS A 190 43.14 19.00 0.99
CA LYS A 190 42.44 18.96 2.29
C LYS A 190 41.14 18.15 2.16
N GLY A 191 41.11 17.02 2.86
CA GLY A 191 40.01 16.08 2.88
C GLY A 191 38.71 16.68 3.41
N SER A 192 37.67 16.61 2.59
CA SER A 192 36.28 16.66 3.02
C SER A 192 36.02 15.45 3.92
N PHE A 193 35.73 15.67 5.21
CA PHE A 193 35.31 14.62 6.16
C PHE A 193 33.84 14.25 5.95
N THR A 194 33.45 13.89 4.73
CA THR A 194 32.20 13.19 4.47
C THR A 194 32.42 11.72 4.80
N SER A 195 31.48 11.10 5.55
CA SER A 195 31.52 9.65 5.76
C SER A 195 31.58 8.95 4.40
N PRO A 196 32.28 7.81 4.23
CA PRO A 196 32.31 7.06 2.97
C PRO A 196 30.91 6.79 2.39
N GLU A 197 29.90 6.62 3.25
CA GLU A 197 28.50 6.45 2.85
C GLU A 197 27.87 7.74 2.32
N GLN A 198 28.21 8.89 2.91
CA GLN A 198 27.74 10.19 2.41
C GLN A 198 28.39 10.55 1.09
N GLN A 199 29.68 10.22 0.92
CA GLN A 199 30.36 10.41 -0.36
C GLN A 199 29.71 9.53 -1.44
N SER A 200 29.47 8.26 -1.14
CA SER A 200 28.78 7.36 -2.06
C SER A 200 27.36 7.83 -2.42
N GLN A 201 26.63 8.43 -1.47
CA GLN A 201 25.31 9.02 -1.76
C GLN A 201 25.43 10.24 -2.66
N HIS A 202 26.38 11.14 -2.39
CA HIS A 202 26.60 12.33 -3.21
C HIS A 202 26.98 11.97 -4.64
N ASP A 203 27.89 11.00 -4.81
CA ASP A 203 28.32 10.53 -6.13
C ASP A 203 27.15 9.89 -6.91
N LYS A 204 26.21 9.22 -6.21
CA LYS A 204 24.99 8.66 -6.82
C LYS A 204 24.01 9.76 -7.25
N GLU A 205 23.80 10.77 -6.40
CA GLU A 205 22.93 11.92 -6.71
C GLU A 205 23.46 12.74 -7.89
N GLU A 206 24.77 13.00 -7.93
CA GLU A 206 25.42 13.71 -9.02
C GLU A 206 25.30 12.93 -10.35
N ASN A 207 25.43 11.61 -10.30
CA ASN A 207 25.26 10.75 -11.48
C ASN A 207 23.80 10.79 -12.01
N ILE A 208 22.80 10.81 -11.12
CA ILE A 208 21.39 11.01 -11.55
C ILE A 208 21.22 12.37 -12.20
N LEU A 209 21.72 13.45 -11.59
CA LEU A 209 21.56 14.80 -12.12
C LEU A 209 22.20 14.94 -13.50
N GLN A 210 23.40 14.40 -13.68
CA GLN A 210 24.10 14.40 -14.96
C GLN A 210 23.35 13.61 -16.04
N ALA A 211 22.83 12.43 -15.69
CA ALA A 211 22.03 11.63 -16.62
C ALA A 211 20.70 12.31 -16.95
N ALA A 212 20.08 12.98 -15.98
CA ALA A 212 18.85 13.73 -16.14
C ALA A 212 19.03 14.92 -17.09
N ASP A 213 20.08 15.71 -16.92
CA ASP A 213 20.42 16.82 -17.81
C ASP A 213 20.66 16.34 -19.25
N ALA A 214 21.32 15.19 -19.42
CA ALA A 214 21.59 14.62 -20.74
C ALA A 214 20.34 14.16 -21.52
N VAL A 215 19.23 13.86 -20.82
CA VAL A 215 17.98 13.45 -21.45
C VAL A 215 16.89 14.53 -21.43
N LYS A 216 17.11 15.63 -20.69
CA LYS A 216 16.09 16.65 -20.47
C LYS A 216 15.53 17.20 -21.77
N ASP A 217 16.40 17.62 -22.69
CA ASP A 217 16.00 18.15 -23.99
C ASP A 217 15.27 17.08 -24.83
N LYS A 218 15.71 15.82 -24.75
CA LYS A 218 15.06 14.69 -25.44
C LYS A 218 13.66 14.40 -24.91
N ILE A 219 13.43 14.60 -23.61
CA ILE A 219 12.11 14.47 -22.99
C ILE A 219 11.17 15.54 -23.55
N GLU A 220 11.64 16.80 -23.64
CA GLU A 220 10.88 17.91 -24.20
C GLU A 220 10.57 17.69 -25.70
N GLU A 221 11.52 17.16 -26.45
CA GLU A 221 11.37 16.84 -27.88
C GLU A 221 10.57 15.55 -28.15
N GLY A 222 10.37 14.70 -27.13
CA GLY A 222 9.74 13.39 -27.30
C GLY A 222 10.62 12.33 -27.97
N THR A 223 11.94 12.53 -28.00
CA THR A 223 12.91 11.69 -28.73
C THR A 223 13.63 10.66 -27.87
N VAL A 224 13.32 10.61 -26.57
CA VAL A 224 13.90 9.64 -25.60
C VAL A 224 13.77 8.20 -26.09
N THR A 225 14.83 7.41 -25.92
CA THR A 225 14.80 5.97 -26.20
C THR A 225 14.47 5.14 -24.95
N LYS A 226 14.04 3.90 -25.14
CA LYS A 226 13.73 2.97 -24.04
C LYS A 226 14.93 2.69 -23.15
N GLU A 227 16.12 2.61 -23.76
CA GLU A 227 17.38 2.37 -23.07
C GLU A 227 17.75 3.55 -22.16
N GLU A 228 17.58 4.78 -22.65
CA GLU A 228 17.81 6.01 -21.87
C GLU A 228 16.86 6.11 -20.68
N ALA A 229 15.58 5.83 -20.91
CA ALA A 229 14.57 5.83 -19.84
C ALA A 229 14.82 4.72 -18.80
N GLY A 230 15.25 3.53 -19.25
CA GLY A 230 15.63 2.43 -18.36
C GLY A 230 16.91 2.72 -17.57
N HIS A 231 17.88 3.42 -18.17
CA HIS A 231 19.10 3.84 -17.48
C HIS A 231 18.81 4.80 -16.33
N LEU A 232 17.97 5.82 -16.56
CA LEU A 232 17.52 6.73 -15.50
C LEU A 232 16.76 6.02 -14.39
N GLN A 233 15.86 5.09 -14.74
CA GLN A 233 15.13 4.32 -13.73
C GLN A 233 16.10 3.52 -12.83
N SER A 234 17.11 2.88 -13.42
CA SER A 234 18.12 2.12 -12.68
C SER A 234 18.94 3.01 -11.74
N LEU A 235 19.34 4.21 -12.19
CA LEU A 235 20.05 5.17 -11.34
C LEU A 235 19.17 5.65 -10.18
N GLU A 236 17.90 5.96 -10.46
CA GLU A 236 16.94 6.41 -9.45
C GLU A 236 16.68 5.32 -8.40
N SER A 237 16.39 4.08 -8.81
CA SER A 237 16.21 2.95 -7.90
C SER A 237 17.45 2.68 -7.04
N ARG A 238 18.67 2.87 -7.56
CA ARG A 238 19.90 2.71 -6.78
C ARG A 238 20.10 3.80 -5.72
N THR A 239 19.48 4.97 -5.91
CA THR A 239 19.67 6.14 -5.04
C THR A 239 18.54 6.29 -4.05
N HIS A 240 17.29 6.08 -4.48
CA HIS A 240 16.09 6.26 -3.66
C HIS A 240 15.37 4.95 -3.31
N GLY A 241 15.83 3.80 -3.82
CA GLY A 241 15.18 2.50 -3.63
C GLY A 241 14.04 2.24 -4.61
N ASP A 242 13.25 3.28 -4.91
CA ASP A 242 12.09 3.24 -5.80
C ASP A 242 12.10 4.39 -6.82
N THR A 243 11.35 4.24 -7.91
CA THR A 243 11.12 5.30 -8.90
C THR A 243 10.13 6.32 -8.33
N ILE A 244 10.51 7.60 -8.28
CA ILE A 244 9.64 8.66 -7.74
C ILE A 244 8.55 8.97 -8.78
N LYS A 245 7.28 8.85 -8.36
CA LYS A 245 6.14 9.17 -9.24
C LYS A 245 6.20 10.65 -9.65
N GLY A 246 6.14 10.91 -10.96
CA GLY A 246 6.29 12.25 -11.52
C GLY A 246 7.74 12.76 -11.57
N GLY A 247 8.73 11.94 -11.18
CA GLY A 247 10.14 12.24 -11.35
C GLY A 247 10.59 12.20 -12.81
N ILE A 248 11.84 12.58 -13.05
CA ILE A 248 12.43 12.66 -14.40
C ILE A 248 12.46 11.27 -15.05
N ALA A 249 12.80 10.21 -14.31
CA ALA A 249 12.80 8.85 -14.86
C ALA A 249 11.39 8.38 -15.25
N ALA A 250 10.38 8.64 -14.41
CA ALA A 250 8.99 8.34 -14.73
C ALA A 250 8.50 9.10 -15.97
N THR A 251 8.93 10.36 -16.11
CA THR A 251 8.61 11.21 -17.27
C THR A 251 9.29 10.67 -18.53
N ALA A 252 10.57 10.31 -18.46
CA ALA A 252 11.32 9.70 -19.55
C ALA A 252 10.67 8.38 -20.02
N GLN A 253 10.21 7.54 -19.09
CA GLN A 253 9.49 6.29 -19.42
C GLN A 253 8.16 6.54 -20.11
N SER A 254 7.38 7.51 -19.62
CA SER A 254 6.11 7.88 -20.26
C SER A 254 6.33 8.40 -21.68
N THR A 255 7.35 9.24 -21.89
CA THR A 255 7.72 9.77 -23.20
C THR A 255 8.17 8.66 -24.16
N ALA A 256 9.05 7.75 -23.71
CA ALA A 256 9.50 6.62 -24.52
C ALA A 256 8.35 5.68 -24.91
N ALA A 257 7.45 5.34 -23.97
CA ALA A 257 6.28 4.51 -24.25
C ALA A 257 5.31 5.17 -25.24
N ARG A 258 5.09 6.49 -25.12
CA ARG A 258 4.25 7.25 -26.04
C ARG A 258 4.82 7.22 -27.46
N ARG A 259 6.14 7.34 -27.60
CA ARG A 259 6.81 7.22 -28.90
C ARG A 259 6.63 5.83 -29.52
N GLU A 260 6.80 4.76 -28.74
CA GLU A 260 6.57 3.38 -29.21
C GLU A 260 5.13 3.20 -29.72
N SER A 261 4.13 3.74 -28.99
CA SER A 261 2.72 3.68 -29.40
C SER A 261 2.41 4.46 -30.68
N ASN A 262 3.11 5.57 -30.92
CA ASN A 262 2.93 6.37 -32.14
C ASN A 262 3.66 5.74 -33.35
N ALA A 263 4.80 5.08 -33.13
CA ALA A 263 5.56 4.41 -34.18
C ALA A 263 4.82 3.19 -34.75
N SER A 264 4.02 2.48 -33.92
CA SER A 264 3.23 1.34 -34.37
C SER A 264 2.05 1.69 -35.30
N ASP A 265 1.60 2.95 -35.33
CA ASP A 265 0.49 3.38 -36.20
C ASP A 265 0.97 3.85 -37.61
N ALA A 266 2.30 3.95 -37.83
CA ALA A 266 2.89 4.35 -39.10
C ALA A 266 3.38 3.15 -39.92
N TYR A 267 2.46 2.31 -40.39
CA TYR A 267 2.78 1.38 -41.49
C TYR A 267 2.75 2.13 -42.82
N PRO A 268 3.86 2.21 -43.58
CA PRO A 268 3.82 2.68 -44.96
C PRO A 268 3.08 1.63 -45.79
N CYS A 269 1.88 2.00 -46.24
CA CYS A 269 1.08 1.23 -47.18
C CYS A 269 1.79 1.22 -48.54
N ALA A 270 2.51 0.15 -48.84
CA ALA A 270 2.89 -0.22 -50.20
C ALA A 270 2.22 -1.55 -50.55
N ASP A 271 1.08 -1.41 -51.22
CA ASP A 271 0.65 -2.21 -52.37
C ASP A 271 0.84 -3.74 -52.29
N GLU A 272 -0.16 -4.47 -51.78
CA GLU A 272 -0.38 -5.84 -52.24
C GLU A 272 -1.87 -6.24 -52.19
N LEU A 273 -2.44 -6.30 -53.39
CA LEU A 273 -3.76 -6.81 -53.72
C LEU A 273 -3.86 -8.31 -53.35
N ALA A 274 -4.39 -8.63 -52.18
CA ALA A 274 -4.89 -9.98 -51.91
C ALA A 274 -6.11 -9.95 -50.99
N ILE A 275 -7.25 -10.28 -51.59
CA ILE A 275 -8.57 -10.44 -51.00
C ILE A 275 -8.50 -11.41 -49.80
N ARG A 276 -8.64 -10.87 -48.59
CA ARG A 276 -8.99 -11.64 -47.38
C ARG A 276 -9.95 -10.83 -46.51
N PRO A 277 -11.03 -11.43 -45.99
CA PRO A 277 -12.01 -10.72 -45.17
C PRO A 277 -11.41 -10.45 -43.79
N LYS A 278 -10.97 -9.20 -43.56
CA LYS A 278 -10.61 -8.70 -42.24
C LYS A 278 -11.89 -8.25 -41.52
N ILE A 279 -12.42 -9.12 -40.67
CA ILE A 279 -13.15 -8.68 -39.47
C ILE A 279 -12.05 -8.48 -38.43
N GLN A 280 -11.56 -7.25 -38.31
CA GLN A 280 -10.57 -6.87 -37.32
C GLN A 280 -11.13 -5.64 -36.61
N ASP A 281 -12.03 -5.91 -35.67
CA ASP A 281 -12.54 -4.95 -34.70
C ASP A 281 -11.41 -4.58 -33.73
N ASN A 282 -10.45 -3.80 -34.21
CA ASN A 282 -9.43 -3.14 -33.40
C ASN A 282 -10.03 -1.86 -32.77
N SER A 283 -11.18 -2.01 -32.11
CA SER A 283 -11.69 -1.01 -31.19
C SER A 283 -10.71 -0.93 -30.03
N LYS A 284 -9.90 0.13 -30.01
CA LYS A 284 -9.08 0.54 -28.85
C LYS A 284 -10.05 0.77 -27.68
N ASN A 285 -10.42 -0.29 -26.97
CA ASN A 285 -11.03 -0.22 -25.65
C ASN A 285 -9.94 0.31 -24.71
N THR A 286 -9.82 1.62 -24.64
CA THR A 286 -9.13 2.30 -23.55
C THR A 286 -9.93 2.02 -22.30
N LEU A 287 -9.60 0.92 -21.62
CA LEU A 287 -10.09 0.62 -20.28
C LEU A 287 -9.79 1.84 -19.41
N SER A 288 -10.74 2.21 -18.56
CA SER A 288 -10.51 3.24 -17.57
C SER A 288 -9.32 2.85 -16.68
N PRO A 289 -8.59 3.81 -16.08
CA PRO A 289 -7.48 3.50 -15.17
C PRO A 289 -7.87 2.53 -14.04
N GLN A 290 -9.13 2.57 -13.61
CA GLN A 290 -9.66 1.68 -12.58
C GLN A 290 -9.86 0.25 -13.09
N GLU A 291 -10.38 0.08 -14.30
CA GLU A 291 -10.50 -1.23 -14.96
C GLU A 291 -9.13 -1.83 -15.28
N GLN A 292 -8.19 -1.00 -15.72
CA GLN A 292 -6.81 -1.45 -15.96
C GLN A 292 -6.17 -1.95 -14.67
N SER A 293 -6.32 -1.21 -13.56
CA SER A 293 -5.80 -1.66 -12.26
C SER A 293 -6.46 -2.96 -11.80
N HIS A 294 -7.75 -3.15 -12.04
CA HIS A 294 -8.43 -4.41 -11.73
C HIS A 294 -7.88 -5.56 -12.58
N HIS A 295 -7.72 -5.35 -13.88
CA HIS A 295 -7.15 -6.34 -14.79
C HIS A 295 -5.73 -6.75 -14.39
N ASP A 296 -4.88 -5.78 -14.02
CA ASP A 296 -3.51 -6.06 -13.58
C ASP A 296 -3.49 -6.87 -12.27
N LYS A 297 -4.41 -6.61 -11.34
CA LYS A 297 -4.54 -7.40 -10.10
C LYS A 297 -4.96 -8.83 -10.38
N GLU A 298 -5.91 -9.02 -11.29
CA GLU A 298 -6.41 -10.34 -11.69
C GLU A 298 -5.34 -11.17 -12.40
N GLU A 299 -4.60 -10.55 -13.34
CA GLU A 299 -3.50 -11.21 -14.05
C GLU A 299 -2.37 -11.62 -13.08
N ASN A 300 -2.04 -10.76 -12.12
CA ASN A 300 -1.06 -11.08 -11.08
C ASN A 300 -1.51 -12.25 -10.18
N LEU A 301 -2.81 -12.34 -9.86
CA LEU A 301 -3.38 -13.47 -9.14
C LEU A 301 -3.26 -14.75 -9.97
N ARG A 302 -3.70 -14.71 -11.23
CA ARG A 302 -3.66 -15.86 -12.15
C ARG A 302 -2.24 -16.39 -12.35
N GLN A 303 -1.23 -15.52 -12.48
CA GLN A 303 0.17 -15.92 -12.57
C GLN A 303 0.67 -16.58 -11.28
N ALA A 304 0.26 -16.08 -10.11
CA ALA A 304 0.61 -16.70 -8.83
C ALA A 304 -0.05 -18.08 -8.66
N GLU A 305 -1.31 -18.22 -9.09
CA GLU A 305 -2.03 -19.49 -9.08
C GLU A 305 -1.34 -20.53 -9.96
N LEU A 306 -1.03 -20.21 -11.22
CA LEU A 306 -0.33 -21.11 -12.13
C LEU A 306 1.03 -21.58 -11.59
N ALA A 307 1.75 -20.71 -10.90
CA ALA A 307 3.05 -21.05 -10.32
C ALA A 307 2.96 -21.96 -9.08
N ILE A 308 1.84 -21.90 -8.33
CA ILE A 308 1.70 -22.57 -7.02
C ILE A 308 0.82 -23.83 -7.12
N GLN A 309 -0.13 -23.88 -8.05
CA GLN A 309 -1.02 -25.02 -8.26
C GLN A 309 -0.30 -26.38 -8.35
N PRO A 310 0.77 -26.58 -9.14
CA PRO A 310 1.49 -27.87 -9.14
C PRO A 310 2.16 -28.17 -7.80
N LYS A 311 2.67 -27.15 -7.10
CA LYS A 311 3.32 -27.31 -5.79
C LYS A 311 2.35 -27.70 -4.67
N ILE A 312 1.08 -27.28 -4.78
CA ILE A 312 0.01 -27.72 -3.87
C ILE A 312 -0.21 -29.22 -4.02
N GLN A 313 -0.27 -29.73 -5.27
CA GLN A 313 -0.45 -31.16 -5.53
C GLN A 313 0.72 -31.99 -4.98
N ASP A 314 1.94 -31.48 -5.12
CA ASP A 314 3.14 -32.13 -4.60
C ASP A 314 3.36 -31.91 -3.09
N SER A 315 2.52 -31.12 -2.42
CA SER A 315 2.72 -30.67 -1.04
C SER A 315 4.07 -30.00 -0.77
N THR A 316 4.67 -29.37 -1.78
CA THR A 316 5.99 -28.71 -1.72
C THR A 316 5.93 -27.20 -1.49
N VAL A 317 4.72 -26.64 -1.34
CA VAL A 317 4.50 -25.20 -1.11
C VAL A 317 5.28 -24.69 0.10
N THR A 318 5.97 -23.56 -0.09
CA THR A 318 6.64 -22.85 1.01
C THR A 318 5.72 -21.81 1.67
N PRO A 319 5.96 -21.43 2.95
CA PRO A 319 5.16 -20.40 3.63
C PRO A 319 5.15 -19.05 2.88
N ALA A 320 6.27 -18.66 2.26
CA ALA A 320 6.37 -17.43 1.50
C ALA A 320 5.49 -17.44 0.25
N GLU A 321 5.41 -18.58 -0.45
CA GLU A 321 4.55 -18.75 -1.63
C GLU A 321 3.07 -18.72 -1.26
N ALA A 322 2.67 -19.43 -0.19
CA ALA A 322 1.30 -19.40 0.31
C ALA A 322 0.88 -17.97 0.71
N ASN A 323 1.76 -17.22 1.37
CA ASN A 323 1.50 -15.82 1.73
C ASN A 323 1.44 -14.90 0.51
N LYS A 324 2.29 -15.13 -0.52
CA LYS A 324 2.24 -14.38 -1.77
C LYS A 324 0.91 -14.59 -2.49
N LEU A 325 0.44 -15.83 -2.59
CA LEU A 325 -0.85 -16.16 -3.22
C LEU A 325 -2.02 -15.51 -2.47
N HIS A 326 -2.05 -15.65 -1.15
CA HIS A 326 -3.06 -15.01 -0.29
C HIS A 326 -3.06 -13.48 -0.46
N SER A 327 -1.89 -12.85 -0.52
CA SER A 327 -1.78 -11.40 -0.74
C SER A 327 -2.28 -10.97 -2.12
N CYS A 328 -2.03 -11.76 -3.18
CA CYS A 328 -2.59 -11.49 -4.50
C CYS A 328 -4.11 -11.58 -4.51
N GLU A 329 -4.67 -12.63 -3.91
CA GLU A 329 -6.12 -12.85 -3.83
C GLU A 329 -6.81 -11.73 -3.04
N MET A 330 -6.27 -11.35 -1.87
CA MET A 330 -6.77 -10.23 -1.07
C MET A 330 -6.72 -8.89 -1.83
N ARG A 331 -5.76 -8.69 -2.74
CA ARG A 331 -5.70 -7.47 -3.57
C ARG A 331 -6.70 -7.49 -4.73
N ALA A 332 -6.94 -8.66 -5.32
CA ALA A 332 -7.84 -8.84 -6.45
C ALA A 332 -9.30 -8.84 -6.00
N HIS A 333 -9.65 -9.65 -5.00
CA HIS A 333 -11.04 -9.87 -4.58
C HIS A 333 -11.41 -9.21 -3.23
N GLY A 334 -10.41 -8.78 -2.44
CA GLY A 334 -10.67 -8.17 -1.12
C GLY A 334 -10.95 -9.19 0.00
N HIS A 335 -10.98 -10.49 -0.31
CA HIS A 335 -11.16 -11.58 0.62
C HIS A 335 -10.44 -12.84 0.13
N THR A 336 -10.32 -13.86 0.99
CA THR A 336 -9.90 -15.20 0.58
C THR A 336 -11.10 -16.13 0.50
N GLU A 337 -11.25 -16.78 -0.65
CA GLU A 337 -12.31 -17.75 -0.86
C GLU A 337 -12.06 -19.00 0.00
N LYS A 338 -13.07 -19.41 0.76
CA LYS A 338 -12.98 -20.61 1.61
C LYS A 338 -12.88 -21.84 0.70
N GLY A 339 -11.77 -22.57 0.78
CA GLY A 339 -11.49 -23.71 -0.08
C GLY A 339 -10.84 -23.34 -1.42
N GLY A 340 -10.58 -22.06 -1.68
CA GLY A 340 -9.81 -21.61 -2.83
C GLY A 340 -8.33 -22.05 -2.78
N LEU A 341 -7.59 -21.77 -3.84
CA LEU A 341 -6.18 -22.16 -3.97
C LEU A 341 -5.31 -21.57 -2.86
N ALA A 342 -5.55 -20.31 -2.47
CA ALA A 342 -4.80 -19.67 -1.38
C ALA A 342 -5.06 -20.33 -0.02
N ALA A 343 -6.33 -20.60 0.32
CA ALA A 343 -6.69 -21.31 1.54
C ALA A 343 -6.10 -22.73 1.57
N THR A 344 -6.12 -23.42 0.42
CA THR A 344 -5.54 -24.76 0.26
C THR A 344 -4.02 -24.73 0.44
N ALA A 345 -3.33 -23.76 -0.17
CA ALA A 345 -1.90 -23.56 -0.01
C ALA A 345 -1.51 -23.33 1.47
N GLN A 346 -2.26 -22.49 2.19
CA GLN A 346 -2.05 -22.27 3.62
C GLN A 346 -2.27 -23.55 4.43
N SER A 347 -3.32 -24.30 4.13
CA SER A 347 -3.61 -25.58 4.81
C SER A 347 -2.48 -26.60 4.62
N VAL A 348 -1.93 -26.73 3.41
CA VAL A 348 -0.79 -27.61 3.12
C VAL A 348 0.44 -27.21 3.93
N VAL A 349 0.75 -25.91 4.01
CA VAL A 349 1.88 -25.40 4.79
C VAL A 349 1.68 -25.69 6.30
N SER A 350 0.49 -25.41 6.84
CA SER A 350 0.17 -25.68 8.24
C SER A 350 0.24 -27.17 8.57
N HIS A 351 -0.24 -28.04 7.68
CA HIS A 351 -0.17 -29.48 7.87
C HIS A 351 1.28 -29.98 7.89
N ARG A 352 2.12 -29.49 6.98
CA ARG A 352 3.55 -29.79 6.95
C ARG A 352 4.29 -29.29 8.20
N GLN A 353 3.94 -28.12 8.73
CA GLN A 353 4.53 -27.63 9.97
C GLN A 353 4.16 -28.53 11.16
N ARG A 354 2.91 -28.99 11.23
CA ARG A 354 2.46 -29.92 12.27
C ARG A 354 3.20 -31.25 12.22
N THR A 355 3.39 -31.84 11.03
CA THR A 355 4.12 -33.12 10.91
C THR A 355 5.60 -32.98 11.28
N LEU A 356 6.22 -31.84 10.99
CA LEU A 356 7.59 -31.55 11.42
C LEU A 356 7.71 -31.37 12.94
N SER A 357 6.73 -30.73 13.58
CA SER A 357 6.72 -30.59 15.04
C SER A 357 6.47 -31.91 15.79
N ASP A 358 5.67 -32.81 15.22
CA ASP A 358 5.35 -34.10 15.87
C ASP A 358 6.55 -35.06 15.87
N ILE A 359 7.38 -35.02 14.82
CA ILE A 359 8.62 -35.81 14.76
C ILE A 359 9.65 -35.29 15.77
N SER A 360 9.71 -33.97 15.99
CA SER A 360 10.65 -33.36 16.93
C SER A 360 10.31 -33.62 18.40
N ASN A 361 9.08 -34.03 18.70
CA ASN A 361 8.61 -34.27 20.08
C ASN A 361 8.46 -35.76 20.41
N SER A 362 8.90 -36.67 19.53
CA SER A 362 8.98 -38.09 19.90
C SER A 362 10.00 -38.22 21.05
N PRO A 363 9.62 -38.80 22.20
CA PRO A 363 10.54 -39.02 23.30
C PRO A 363 11.72 -39.83 22.76
N HIS A 364 12.92 -39.23 22.74
CA HIS A 364 14.14 -39.97 22.53
C HIS A 364 14.11 -41.17 23.49
N PRO A 365 14.15 -42.43 23.01
CA PRO A 365 14.33 -43.54 23.91
C PRO A 365 15.66 -43.29 24.61
N SER A 366 15.58 -42.99 25.90
CA SER A 366 16.74 -42.82 26.77
C SER A 366 17.59 -44.06 26.62
N GLU A 367 18.77 -43.89 26.02
CA GLU A 367 19.80 -44.91 25.89
C GLU A 367 20.21 -45.36 27.30
N THR A 368 19.56 -46.42 27.80
CA THR A 368 20.08 -47.19 28.92
C THR A 368 21.24 -48.03 28.42
N ASP A 369 22.43 -47.49 28.66
CA ASP A 369 23.66 -48.18 29.06
C ASP A 369 23.54 -49.70 29.21
N ALA A 370 24.12 -50.44 28.26
CA ALA A 370 24.51 -51.82 28.45
C ALA A 370 25.62 -52.22 27.46
N GLY A 371 26.87 -52.15 27.96
CA GLY A 371 27.94 -53.16 27.84
C GLY A 371 28.32 -53.77 26.47
N PRO A 372 29.63 -53.99 26.21
CA PRO A 372 30.08 -54.63 24.98
C PRO A 372 29.86 -56.15 25.07
N ARG A 373 29.06 -56.71 24.16
CA ARG A 373 29.10 -58.15 23.86
C ARG A 373 29.20 -58.40 22.36
N LYS A 374 30.13 -59.30 22.07
CA LYS A 374 30.57 -59.79 20.78
C LYS A 374 29.52 -60.67 20.09
N GLU A 375 29.77 -60.81 18.79
CA GLU A 375 29.62 -61.98 17.93
C GLU A 375 28.21 -62.34 17.41
N ASP A 376 28.17 -62.29 16.07
CA ASP A 376 27.60 -63.24 15.12
C ASP A 376 26.10 -63.55 15.19
N THR A 377 25.40 -63.33 14.07
CA THR A 377 25.07 -64.41 13.11
C THR A 377 24.06 -63.87 12.07
N ALA A 378 24.31 -64.18 10.81
CA ALA A 378 23.45 -63.94 9.66
C ALA A 378 22.04 -64.55 9.82
N VAL A 379 20.98 -63.84 9.41
CA VAL A 379 19.76 -64.44 8.83
C VAL A 379 19.06 -63.44 7.90
N ASN A 380 18.95 -63.83 6.63
CA ASN A 380 18.00 -63.39 5.61
C ASN A 380 16.57 -63.17 6.16
N LYS A 381 15.94 -62.02 5.88
CA LYS A 381 14.47 -61.97 5.74
C LYS A 381 13.99 -60.79 4.89
N GLU A 382 13.46 -61.20 3.74
CA GLU A 382 12.58 -60.56 2.76
C GLU A 382 11.63 -59.45 3.27
N PRO A 383 11.38 -58.39 2.47
CA PRO A 383 10.38 -57.37 2.79
C PRO A 383 8.96 -57.84 2.44
N LYS A 384 8.10 -57.87 3.46
CA LYS A 384 6.68 -58.19 3.37
C LYS A 384 5.90 -56.97 2.86
N LYS A 385 5.26 -57.09 1.69
CA LYS A 385 4.25 -56.15 1.18
C LYS A 385 3.14 -55.97 2.22
N VAL A 386 2.79 -54.72 2.52
CA VAL A 386 1.56 -54.38 3.23
C VAL A 386 0.65 -53.69 2.22
N GLU A 387 -0.35 -54.44 1.76
CA GLU A 387 -1.55 -53.91 1.11
C GLU A 387 -2.34 -53.13 2.17
N GLY A 388 -2.50 -51.82 1.94
CA GLY A 388 -3.39 -50.96 2.70
C GLY A 388 -4.74 -50.89 2.00
N ASP A 389 -5.69 -51.59 2.60
CA ASP A 389 -7.12 -51.66 2.32
C ASP A 389 -7.77 -50.26 2.24
N LEU A 390 -8.36 -49.94 1.09
CA LEU A 390 -9.10 -48.70 0.86
C LEU A 390 -10.52 -48.86 1.43
N GLY A 391 -10.67 -48.44 2.68
CA GLY A 391 -11.94 -48.33 3.38
C GLY A 391 -12.91 -47.38 2.67
N ASP A 392 -13.98 -47.98 2.17
CA ASP A 392 -15.19 -47.43 1.57
C ASP A 392 -15.87 -46.40 2.51
N VAL A 393 -15.86 -45.11 2.15
CA VAL A 393 -16.55 -44.06 2.91
C VAL A 393 -17.92 -43.80 2.30
N ARG A 394 -18.94 -44.18 3.07
CA ARG A 394 -20.37 -44.04 2.77
C ARG A 394 -20.76 -42.58 2.54
N LYS A 395 -21.41 -42.37 1.40
CA LYS A 395 -22.17 -41.19 0.98
C LYS A 395 -23.42 -41.08 1.86
N ALA A 396 -23.55 -40.01 2.64
CA ALA A 396 -24.79 -39.65 3.32
C ALA A 396 -25.49 -38.57 2.48
N GLU A 397 -26.60 -38.95 1.85
CA GLU A 397 -27.59 -38.06 1.27
C GLU A 397 -28.40 -37.44 2.41
N ASN A 398 -28.46 -36.11 2.46
CA ASN A 398 -29.47 -35.38 3.21
C ASN A 398 -30.32 -34.62 2.19
N GLU A 399 -31.45 -35.20 1.82
CA GLU A 399 -32.62 -34.47 1.33
C GLU A 399 -33.36 -33.89 2.54
N ALA A 400 -33.63 -32.58 2.51
CA ALA A 400 -34.56 -31.95 3.42
C ALA A 400 -35.71 -31.34 2.58
N GLN A 401 -36.93 -31.70 2.98
CA GLN A 401 -38.21 -31.16 2.54
C GLN A 401 -38.50 -29.79 3.15
#